data_AF-A0A800F3K5-F1
#
_entry.id   AF-A0A800F3K5-F1
#
_cell.length_a   1.000
_cell.length_b   1.000
_cell.length_c   1.000
_cell.angle_alpha   90.00
_cell.angle_beta   90.00
_cell.angle_gamma   90.00
#
_symmetry.space_group_name_H-M   'P 1'
#
loop_
_entity.id
_entity.type
_entity.pdbx_description
1 polymer ?
#
loop_
_entity_poly.entity_id
_entity_poly.type
_entity_poly.pdbx_seq_one_letter_code
_entity_poly.pdbx_strand_id
1 'polypeptide(L)'
;MDKKMISKIGQSYIIAEVGINHDGIKSKAKKLIGLAKKSGVHAVKFQYRNLGNAYSSQAKEIGDEMLSKEIGRNYLSPDDLLELSMYAKSIQLEVGISFFDEKDVLDFGKEIKVFDFFKVPSVELTNASLISTLMGLDRHIYISLGAHNEEEVSIALGKLPDIGWTPMHCISNYPVNLQNSNLGYISHLKKKWQCNVGYSSHDEDWEVCLLAMQLGATVIERHITLDRYSDGLDHSSSSTPNHFEKISRFSRNLQKILSGN
;
A
#
# COMPACT_ATOMS: atom_id res chain seq x y z
N MET A 1 -2.43 1.53 22.47
CA MET A 1 -2.11 0.23 21.83
C MET A 1 -3.35 -0.30 21.15
N ASP A 2 -3.53 -0.01 19.86
CA ASP A 2 -4.63 -0.56 19.08
C ASP A 2 -4.34 -2.03 18.75
N LYS A 3 -4.98 -2.94 19.48
CA LYS A 3 -4.77 -4.39 19.41
C LYS A 3 -5.21 -5.04 18.07
N LYS A 4 -5.66 -4.26 17.08
CA LYS A 4 -6.28 -4.78 15.84
C LYS A 4 -5.34 -4.85 14.63
N MET A 5 -4.28 -4.04 14.57
CA MET A 5 -3.36 -4.01 13.40
C MET A 5 -2.19 -5.00 13.47
N ILE A 6 -2.04 -5.69 14.59
CA ILE A 6 -1.02 -6.73 14.73
C ILE A 6 -1.67 -8.01 14.19
N SER A 7 -1.22 -8.48 13.04
CA SER A 7 -1.62 -9.79 12.54
C SER A 7 -1.39 -10.83 13.64
N LYS A 8 -2.27 -11.85 13.73
CA LYS A 8 -2.02 -12.99 14.61
C LYS A 8 -0.61 -13.50 14.35
N ILE A 9 0.15 -13.81 15.40
CA ILE A 9 1.53 -14.28 15.31
C ILE A 9 1.61 -15.31 14.16
N GLY A 10 2.45 -15.02 13.16
CA GLY A 10 2.70 -15.85 11.97
C GLY A 10 1.65 -15.84 10.86
N GLN A 11 0.67 -14.95 10.90
CA GLN A 11 -0.17 -14.59 9.76
C GLN A 11 0.29 -13.24 9.20
N SER A 12 0.31 -13.07 7.89
CA SER A 12 0.59 -11.76 7.29
C SER A 12 -0.69 -10.97 7.04
N TYR A 13 -0.71 -9.70 7.44
CA TYR A 13 -1.79 -8.77 7.12
C TYR A 13 -1.78 -8.46 5.62
N ILE A 14 -2.94 -8.49 4.97
CA ILE A 14 -3.06 -8.43 3.51
C ILE A 14 -3.85 -7.19 3.13
N ILE A 15 -3.22 -6.32 2.34
CA ILE A 15 -3.77 -5.06 1.84
C ILE A 15 -4.01 -5.20 0.34
N ALA A 16 -5.27 -5.02 -0.09
CA ALA A 16 -5.61 -4.81 -1.48
C ALA A 16 -5.58 -3.32 -1.78
N GLU A 17 -4.53 -2.88 -2.47
CA GLU A 17 -4.41 -1.51 -2.97
C GLU A 17 -5.39 -1.32 -4.14
N VAL A 18 -6.46 -0.55 -3.91
CA VAL A 18 -7.41 -0.16 -4.95
C VAL A 18 -6.71 0.77 -5.95
N GLY A 19 -5.76 1.57 -5.47
CA GLY A 19 -4.85 2.36 -6.29
C GLY A 19 -5.60 3.23 -7.28
N ILE A 20 -5.18 3.21 -8.54
CA ILE A 20 -5.82 3.91 -9.66
C ILE A 20 -6.59 2.96 -10.62
N ASN A 21 -6.63 1.65 -10.35
CA ASN A 21 -7.26 0.64 -11.24
C ASN A 21 -8.78 0.80 -11.40
N HIS A 22 -9.38 1.78 -10.73
CA HIS A 22 -10.79 2.13 -10.87
C HIS A 22 -11.07 3.12 -12.00
N ASP A 23 -10.07 3.67 -12.70
CA ASP A 23 -10.26 4.58 -13.85
C ASP A 23 -11.05 5.86 -13.53
N GLY A 24 -11.00 6.34 -12.27
CA GLY A 24 -11.88 7.43 -11.81
C GLY A 24 -13.37 7.05 -11.67
N ILE A 25 -13.72 5.78 -11.88
CA ILE A 25 -15.10 5.29 -11.80
C ILE A 25 -15.38 4.76 -10.39
N LYS A 26 -16.10 5.54 -9.57
CA LYS A 26 -16.48 5.18 -8.20
C LYS A 26 -17.16 3.82 -8.07
N SER A 27 -18.06 3.46 -9.00
CA SER A 27 -18.73 2.16 -8.99
C SER A 27 -17.76 0.99 -9.24
N LYS A 28 -16.70 1.21 -10.05
CA LYS A 28 -15.61 0.25 -10.25
C LYS A 28 -14.78 0.09 -8.98
N ALA A 29 -14.43 1.18 -8.30
CA ALA A 29 -13.78 1.14 -6.98
C ALA A 29 -14.61 0.34 -5.96
N LYS A 30 -15.92 0.64 -5.84
CA LYS A 30 -16.84 -0.11 -4.96
C LYS A 30 -16.88 -1.60 -5.27
N LYS A 31 -16.86 -1.97 -6.56
CA LYS A 31 -16.78 -3.37 -7.01
C LYS A 31 -15.46 -4.03 -6.61
N LEU A 32 -14.33 -3.35 -6.78
CA LEU A 32 -13.00 -3.84 -6.36
C LEU A 32 -12.97 -4.11 -4.85
N ILE A 33 -13.49 -3.19 -4.03
CA ILE A 33 -13.59 -3.35 -2.57
C ILE A 33 -14.42 -4.61 -2.21
N GLY A 34 -15.58 -4.79 -2.85
CA GLY A 34 -16.42 -5.96 -2.61
C GLY A 34 -15.73 -7.28 -2.98
N LEU A 35 -14.95 -7.29 -4.06
CA LEU A 35 -14.17 -8.46 -4.47
C LEU A 35 -12.98 -8.71 -3.54
N ALA A 36 -12.28 -7.67 -3.10
CA ALA A 36 -11.21 -7.77 -2.11
C ALA A 36 -11.72 -8.42 -0.82
N LYS A 37 -12.90 -8.00 -0.32
CA LYS A 37 -13.55 -8.63 0.84
C LYS A 37 -13.80 -10.13 0.62
N LYS A 38 -14.35 -10.51 -0.54
CA LYS A 38 -14.62 -11.91 -0.88
C LYS A 38 -13.33 -12.74 -0.96
N SER A 39 -12.22 -12.15 -1.42
CA SER A 39 -10.90 -12.79 -1.44
C SER A 39 -10.27 -12.95 -0.05
N GLY A 40 -10.85 -12.35 0.99
CA GLY A 40 -10.42 -12.54 2.37
C GLY A 40 -9.23 -11.69 2.80
N VAL A 41 -9.03 -10.53 2.17
CA VAL A 41 -8.03 -9.53 2.60
C VAL A 41 -8.44 -8.89 3.93
N HIS A 42 -7.49 -8.21 4.58
CA HIS A 42 -7.72 -7.53 5.85
C HIS A 42 -8.11 -6.06 5.64
N ALA A 43 -7.49 -5.42 4.65
CA ALA A 43 -7.76 -4.03 4.30
C ALA A 43 -7.83 -3.78 2.81
N VAL A 44 -8.46 -2.66 2.48
CA VAL A 44 -8.28 -1.96 1.20
C VAL A 44 -7.53 -0.65 1.44
N LYS A 45 -6.78 -0.22 0.44
CA LYS A 45 -6.05 1.05 0.48
C LYS A 45 -6.35 1.89 -0.76
N PHE A 46 -6.44 3.21 -0.57
CA PHE A 46 -6.62 4.19 -1.65
C PHE A 46 -5.37 5.05 -1.81
N GLN A 47 -5.32 5.79 -2.93
CA GLN A 47 -4.37 6.86 -3.16
C GLN A 47 -5.14 8.17 -3.30
N TYR A 48 -4.63 9.25 -2.73
CA TYR A 48 -5.19 10.58 -2.95
C TYR A 48 -4.09 11.58 -3.27
N ARG A 49 -4.33 12.34 -4.34
CA ARG A 49 -3.53 13.46 -4.80
C ARG A 49 -4.48 14.59 -5.12
N ASN A 50 -4.32 15.74 -4.48
CA ASN A 50 -5.10 16.91 -4.87
C ASN A 50 -4.61 17.39 -6.24
N LEU A 51 -5.52 17.53 -7.22
CA LEU A 51 -5.16 17.99 -8.57
C LEU A 51 -4.47 19.35 -8.56
N GLY A 52 -4.93 20.30 -7.73
CA GLY A 52 -4.35 21.64 -7.63
C GLY A 52 -2.92 21.63 -7.11
N ASN A 53 -2.60 20.73 -6.17
CA ASN A 53 -1.24 20.58 -5.64
C ASN A 53 -0.35 19.80 -6.62
N ALA A 54 -0.87 18.71 -7.19
CA ALA A 54 -0.16 17.85 -8.14
C ALA A 54 0.23 18.55 -9.45
N TYR A 55 -0.51 19.56 -9.88
CA TYR A 55 -0.22 20.34 -11.10
C TYR A 55 0.44 21.70 -10.83
N SER A 56 0.75 22.03 -9.57
CA SER A 56 1.36 23.33 -9.22
C SER A 56 2.81 23.47 -9.72
N SER A 57 3.46 22.36 -10.09
CA SER A 57 4.66 22.35 -10.92
C SER A 57 4.27 22.10 -12.38
N GLN A 58 4.49 23.09 -13.25
CA GLN A 58 4.44 22.92 -14.70
C GLN A 58 5.16 21.63 -15.08
N ALA A 59 4.46 20.66 -15.69
CA ALA A 59 5.06 19.45 -16.23
C ALA A 59 6.19 19.87 -17.20
N LYS A 60 7.44 19.55 -16.86
CA LYS A 60 8.62 19.97 -17.66
C LYS A 60 9.10 18.85 -18.57
N GLU A 61 8.68 17.62 -18.31
CA GLU A 61 9.12 16.42 -19.04
C GLU A 61 7.93 15.54 -19.46
N ILE A 62 8.16 14.68 -20.47
CA ILE A 62 7.14 13.76 -21.02
C ILE A 62 6.58 12.82 -19.95
N GLY A 63 7.41 12.42 -18.98
CA GLY A 63 6.98 11.59 -17.84
C GLY A 63 5.97 12.30 -16.93
N ASP A 64 6.13 13.61 -16.74
CA ASP A 64 5.23 14.42 -15.93
C ASP A 64 3.87 14.57 -16.60
N GLU A 65 3.83 14.69 -17.93
CA GLU A 65 2.57 14.76 -18.70
C GLU A 65 1.78 13.45 -18.63
N MET A 66 2.44 12.31 -18.79
CA MET A 66 1.79 11.00 -18.66
C MET A 66 1.25 10.79 -17.25
N LEU A 67 2.05 11.08 -16.23
CA LEU A 67 1.63 11.00 -14.84
C LEU A 67 0.47 11.95 -14.55
N SER A 68 0.55 13.18 -15.07
CA SER A 68 -0.50 14.18 -14.95
C SER A 68 -1.83 13.69 -15.50
N LYS A 69 -1.83 13.14 -16.72
CA LYS A 69 -3.02 12.59 -17.35
C LYS A 69 -3.61 11.42 -16.56
N GLU A 70 -2.76 10.56 -16.03
CA GLU A 70 -3.19 9.43 -15.20
C GLU A 70 -3.78 9.89 -13.86
N ILE A 71 -3.17 10.86 -13.17
CA ILE A 71 -3.75 11.44 -11.95
C ILE A 71 -5.14 12.03 -12.24
N GLY A 72 -5.28 12.77 -13.34
CA GLY A 72 -6.55 13.40 -13.72
C GLY A 72 -7.62 12.38 -14.09
N ARG A 73 -7.27 11.36 -14.89
CA ARG A 73 -8.18 10.25 -15.27
C ARG A 73 -8.67 9.49 -14.04
N ASN A 74 -7.80 9.27 -13.07
CA ASN A 74 -8.05 8.42 -11.93
C ASN A 74 -8.47 9.19 -10.67
N TYR A 75 -8.77 10.48 -10.79
CA TYR A 75 -9.15 11.29 -9.65
C TYR A 75 -10.48 10.83 -9.04
N LEU A 76 -10.50 10.70 -7.72
CA LEU A 76 -11.71 10.62 -6.90
C LEU A 76 -11.64 11.72 -5.84
N SER A 77 -12.76 12.41 -5.61
CA SER A 77 -12.81 13.46 -4.62
C SER A 77 -12.63 12.91 -3.19
N PRO A 78 -12.28 13.75 -2.21
CA PRO A 78 -12.30 13.35 -0.80
C PRO A 78 -13.64 12.74 -0.39
N ASP A 79 -14.77 13.32 -0.80
CA ASP A 79 -16.11 12.81 -0.51
C ASP A 79 -16.35 11.41 -1.10
N ASP A 80 -15.89 11.16 -2.33
CA ASP A 80 -15.99 9.83 -2.95
C ASP A 80 -15.17 8.80 -2.20
N LEU A 81 -13.94 9.15 -1.81
CA LEU A 81 -13.06 8.28 -1.03
C LEU A 81 -13.62 8.02 0.37
N LEU A 82 -14.22 9.02 1.01
CA LEU A 82 -14.90 8.86 2.30
C LEU A 82 -16.10 7.91 2.18
N GLU A 83 -16.95 8.05 1.16
CA GLU A 83 -18.08 7.12 0.95
C GLU A 83 -17.60 5.69 0.69
N LEU A 84 -16.57 5.52 -0.14
CA LEU A 84 -15.97 4.21 -0.41
C LEU A 84 -15.34 3.60 0.85
N SER A 85 -14.71 4.43 1.69
CA SER A 85 -14.15 4.03 2.98
C SER A 85 -15.24 3.56 3.94
N MET A 86 -16.34 4.30 4.07
CA MET A 86 -17.50 3.91 4.89
C MET A 86 -18.11 2.60 4.38
N TYR A 87 -18.19 2.41 3.06
CA TYR A 87 -18.63 1.14 2.49
C TYR A 87 -17.69 -0.01 2.86
N ALA A 88 -16.38 0.14 2.71
CA ALA A 88 -15.40 -0.87 3.09
C ALA A 88 -15.51 -1.25 4.58
N LYS A 89 -15.67 -0.26 5.46
CA LYS A 89 -15.92 -0.47 6.91
C LYS A 89 -17.21 -1.24 7.16
N SER A 90 -18.29 -0.92 6.46
CA SER A 90 -19.59 -1.60 6.62
C SER A 90 -19.52 -3.10 6.30
N ILE A 91 -18.58 -3.51 5.44
CA ILE A 91 -18.30 -4.91 5.11
C ILE A 91 -17.09 -5.47 5.88
N GLN A 92 -16.70 -4.82 6.99
CA GLN A 92 -15.62 -5.25 7.89
C GLN A 92 -14.27 -5.40 7.18
N LEU A 93 -13.87 -4.38 6.40
CA LEU A 93 -12.50 -4.16 5.99
C LEU A 93 -11.92 -2.97 6.74
N GLU A 94 -10.65 -3.06 7.10
CA GLU A 94 -9.88 -1.87 7.45
C GLU A 94 -9.57 -1.05 6.19
N VAL A 95 -9.36 0.25 6.37
CA VAL A 95 -9.17 1.19 5.27
C VAL A 95 -7.94 2.03 5.54
N GLY A 96 -7.06 2.11 4.55
CA GLY A 96 -5.96 3.06 4.57
C GLY A 96 -5.91 3.94 3.34
N ILE A 97 -5.02 4.92 3.38
CA ILE A 97 -4.81 5.85 2.29
C ILE A 97 -3.34 6.28 2.23
N SER A 98 -2.82 6.45 1.02
CA SER A 98 -1.55 7.15 0.79
C SER A 98 -1.77 8.57 0.28
N PHE A 99 -0.96 9.47 0.81
CA PHE A 99 -0.85 10.86 0.41
C PHE A 99 0.50 11.12 -0.25
N PHE A 100 0.57 12.20 -1.04
CA PHE A 100 1.78 12.61 -1.76
C PHE A 100 2.22 14.04 -1.43
N ASP A 101 1.43 14.77 -0.64
CA ASP A 101 1.74 16.09 -0.11
C ASP A 101 1.04 16.21 1.25
N GLU A 102 1.66 16.88 2.23
CA GLU A 102 1.05 17.08 3.55
C GLU A 102 -0.23 17.92 3.50
N LYS A 103 -0.41 18.78 2.48
CA LYS A 103 -1.61 19.62 2.32
C LYS A 103 -2.82 18.77 1.92
N ASP A 104 -2.60 17.68 1.19
CA ASP A 104 -3.66 16.77 0.76
C ASP A 104 -4.37 16.10 1.95
N VAL A 105 -3.67 15.99 3.09
CA VAL A 105 -4.22 15.51 4.37
C VAL A 105 -5.36 16.41 4.86
N LEU A 106 -5.27 17.72 4.62
CA LEU A 106 -6.24 18.71 5.09
C LEU A 106 -7.59 18.60 4.39
N ASP A 107 -7.62 18.07 3.17
CA ASP A 107 -8.83 17.90 2.37
C ASP A 107 -9.87 16.96 3.03
N PHE A 108 -9.44 16.13 3.98
CA PHE A 108 -10.30 15.20 4.73
C PHE A 108 -10.80 15.77 6.06
N GLY A 109 -10.27 16.91 6.51
CA GLY A 109 -10.66 17.56 7.76
C GLY A 109 -10.77 16.60 8.96
N LYS A 110 -11.92 16.58 9.63
CA LYS A 110 -12.17 15.68 10.77
C LYS A 110 -12.44 14.23 10.37
N GLU A 111 -12.91 14.02 9.15
CA GLU A 111 -13.29 12.70 8.62
C GLU A 111 -12.07 11.83 8.32
N ILE A 112 -10.86 12.40 8.31
CA ILE A 112 -9.61 11.64 8.19
C ILE A 112 -9.47 10.49 9.20
N LYS A 113 -10.18 10.56 10.33
CA LYS A 113 -10.24 9.50 11.33
C LYS A 113 -10.90 8.21 10.85
N VAL A 114 -11.58 8.23 9.70
CA VAL A 114 -12.13 7.02 9.06
C VAL A 114 -11.03 6.02 8.69
N PHE A 115 -9.84 6.52 8.34
CA PHE A 115 -8.70 5.69 7.97
C PHE A 115 -8.08 5.04 9.22
N ASP A 116 -7.86 3.74 9.13
CA ASP A 116 -7.23 2.94 10.18
C ASP A 116 -5.70 3.10 10.15
N PHE A 117 -5.12 3.27 8.96
CA PHE A 117 -3.68 3.47 8.75
C PHE A 117 -3.42 4.44 7.62
N PHE A 118 -2.20 4.96 7.60
CA PHE A 118 -1.67 5.74 6.48
C PHE A 118 -0.54 5.00 5.78
N LYS A 119 -0.30 5.39 4.55
CA LYS A 119 0.78 4.87 3.72
C LYS A 119 1.63 6.03 3.20
N VAL A 120 2.94 5.92 3.40
CA VAL A 120 3.92 6.78 2.72
C VAL A 120 4.40 6.01 1.48
N PRO A 121 4.05 6.43 0.27
CA PRO A 121 4.51 5.78 -0.96
C PRO A 121 6.02 5.99 -1.14
N SER A 122 6.68 5.12 -1.92
CA SER A 122 8.15 5.13 -2.04
C SER A 122 8.71 6.50 -2.41
N VAL A 123 8.06 7.19 -3.34
CA VAL A 123 8.48 8.53 -3.82
C VAL A 123 8.50 9.60 -2.72
N GLU A 124 7.82 9.37 -1.60
CA GLU A 124 7.72 10.30 -0.47
C GLU A 124 8.56 9.86 0.75
N LEU A 125 9.44 8.86 0.63
CA LEU A 125 10.25 8.39 1.78
C LEU A 125 11.05 9.52 2.44
N THR A 126 11.56 10.45 1.63
CA THR A 126 12.38 11.58 2.11
C THR A 126 11.54 12.80 2.48
N ASN A 127 10.22 12.76 2.30
CA ASN A 127 9.30 13.84 2.66
C ASN A 127 9.01 13.83 4.17
N ALA A 128 9.93 14.41 4.94
CA ALA A 128 9.82 14.49 6.40
C ALA A 128 8.58 15.28 6.88
N SER A 129 8.11 16.26 6.10
CA SER A 129 6.90 17.06 6.41
C SER A 129 5.65 16.19 6.39
N LEU A 130 5.47 15.42 5.31
CA LEU A 130 4.38 14.47 5.18
C LEU A 130 4.44 13.38 6.25
N ILE A 131 5.60 12.76 6.46
CA ILE A 131 5.74 11.68 7.44
C ILE A 131 5.40 12.18 8.85
N SER A 132 5.91 13.35 9.25
CA SER A 132 5.61 13.97 10.54
C SER A 132 4.12 14.27 10.70
N THR A 133 3.49 14.83 9.65
CA THR A 133 2.06 15.11 9.61
C THR A 133 1.23 13.85 9.85
N LEU A 134 1.54 12.77 9.13
CA LEU A 134 0.82 11.49 9.28
C LEU A 134 1.07 10.85 10.66
N MET A 135 2.28 10.99 11.22
CA MET A 135 2.58 10.48 12.56
C MET A 135 1.80 11.20 13.65
N GLY A 136 1.54 12.50 13.48
CA GLY A 136 0.73 13.31 14.39
C GLY A 136 -0.75 12.91 14.43
N LEU A 137 -1.23 12.10 13.48
CA LEU A 137 -2.63 11.64 13.42
C LEU A 137 -2.91 10.40 14.28
N ASP A 138 -1.90 9.87 14.99
CA ASP A 138 -2.01 8.72 15.89
C ASP A 138 -2.67 7.50 15.22
N ARG A 139 -2.13 7.16 14.04
CA ARG A 139 -2.47 5.96 13.26
C ARG A 139 -1.18 5.29 12.82
N HIS A 140 -1.25 3.98 12.59
CA HIS A 140 -0.10 3.23 12.10
C HIS A 140 0.27 3.66 10.68
N ILE A 141 1.57 3.66 10.37
CA ILE A 141 2.07 4.07 9.05
C ILE A 141 2.85 2.95 8.38
N TYR A 142 2.50 2.63 7.14
CA TYR A 142 3.30 1.76 6.28
C TYR A 142 4.17 2.60 5.33
N ILE A 143 5.49 2.44 5.37
CA ILE A 143 6.44 3.29 4.63
C ILE A 143 7.15 2.44 3.57
N SER A 144 6.94 2.73 2.28
CA SER A 144 7.63 1.97 1.21
C SER A 144 9.01 2.55 0.96
N LEU A 145 9.96 1.67 0.64
CA LEU A 145 11.38 2.00 0.55
C LEU A 145 11.94 1.92 -0.89
N GLY A 146 11.07 1.79 -1.90
CA GLY A 146 11.52 1.57 -3.27
C GLY A 146 12.23 2.78 -3.87
N ALA A 147 13.14 2.55 -4.81
CA ALA A 147 13.97 3.59 -5.46
C ALA A 147 14.91 4.38 -4.52
N HIS A 148 15.13 3.89 -3.29
CA HIS A 148 16.06 4.50 -2.33
C HIS A 148 17.22 3.57 -1.98
N ASN A 149 18.36 4.16 -1.67
CA ASN A 149 19.51 3.42 -1.17
C ASN A 149 19.45 3.27 0.38
N GLU A 150 20.33 2.42 0.93
CA GLU A 150 20.33 2.11 2.37
C GLU A 150 20.63 3.34 3.26
N GLU A 151 21.41 4.31 2.77
CA GLU A 151 21.72 5.54 3.50
C GLU A 151 20.48 6.42 3.63
N GLU A 152 19.77 6.66 2.53
CA GLU A 152 18.50 7.41 2.51
C GLU A 152 17.44 6.77 3.40
N VAL A 153 17.29 5.44 3.31
CA VAL A 153 16.40 4.66 4.20
C VAL A 153 16.78 4.85 5.66
N SER A 154 18.08 4.80 5.98
CA SER A 154 18.56 4.98 7.36
C SER A 154 18.29 6.37 7.90
N ILE A 155 18.48 7.41 7.07
CA ILE A 155 18.24 8.80 7.44
C ILE A 155 16.75 9.06 7.66
N ALA A 156 15.89 8.54 6.78
CA ALA A 156 14.44 8.74 6.85
C ALA A 156 13.85 8.03 8.07
N LEU A 157 14.12 6.73 8.22
CA LEU A 157 13.54 5.92 9.29
C LEU A 157 14.19 6.17 10.65
N GLY A 158 15.49 6.53 10.69
CA GLY A 158 16.21 6.78 11.94
C GLY A 158 15.76 8.03 12.71
N LYS A 159 14.91 8.87 12.10
CA LYS A 159 14.27 10.02 12.75
C LYS A 159 12.90 9.70 13.36
N LEU A 160 12.37 8.51 13.10
CA LEU A 160 11.04 8.11 13.55
C LEU A 160 11.09 7.52 14.97
N PRO A 161 9.99 7.58 15.73
CA PRO A 161 9.89 6.91 17.03
C PRO A 161 10.01 5.38 16.90
N ASP A 162 10.24 4.66 17.99
CA ASP A 162 10.43 3.19 17.96
C ASP A 162 9.20 2.40 17.50
N ILE A 163 8.00 3.00 17.56
CA ILE A 163 6.72 2.35 17.26
C ILE A 163 5.83 3.24 16.39
N GLY A 164 4.77 2.65 15.81
CA GLY A 164 3.76 3.36 15.04
C GLY A 164 3.99 3.34 13.52
N TRP A 165 5.03 2.65 13.06
CA TRP A 165 5.30 2.48 11.64
C TRP A 165 5.85 1.08 11.31
N THR A 166 5.87 0.76 10.02
CA THR A 166 6.40 -0.50 9.48
C THR A 166 7.04 -0.24 8.11
N PRO A 167 8.34 -0.54 7.94
CA PRO A 167 8.99 -0.42 6.64
C PRO A 167 8.52 -1.54 5.71
N MET A 168 8.27 -1.16 4.45
CA MET A 168 7.80 -2.03 3.39
C MET A 168 8.89 -2.12 2.33
N HIS A 169 9.49 -3.31 2.18
CA HIS A 169 10.33 -3.61 1.02
C HIS A 169 9.50 -3.41 -0.25
N CYS A 170 10.08 -2.78 -1.27
CA CYS A 170 9.39 -2.39 -2.49
C CYS A 170 10.39 -2.20 -3.61
N ILE A 171 10.05 -2.63 -4.82
CA ILE A 171 10.77 -2.26 -6.04
C ILE A 171 9.82 -1.41 -6.89
N SER A 172 10.23 -0.19 -7.23
CA SER A 172 9.39 0.81 -7.92
C SER A 172 9.37 0.60 -9.46
N ASN A 173 9.16 -0.64 -9.89
CA ASN A 173 9.01 -1.03 -11.31
C ASN A 173 7.70 -1.79 -11.48
N TYR A 174 6.96 -1.50 -12.57
CA TYR A 174 5.59 -1.98 -12.76
C TYR A 174 5.46 -2.61 -14.16
N PRO A 175 5.63 -3.94 -14.31
CA PRO A 175 5.91 -4.93 -13.28
C PRO A 175 7.41 -5.10 -12.97
N VAL A 176 7.71 -5.62 -11.78
CA VAL A 176 9.05 -6.10 -11.42
C VAL A 176 9.26 -7.46 -12.06
N ASN A 177 10.39 -7.65 -12.76
CA ASN A 177 10.81 -8.97 -13.21
C ASN A 177 11.17 -9.84 -12.00
N LEU A 178 10.74 -11.11 -12.00
CA LEU A 178 10.95 -12.07 -10.89
C LEU A 178 12.39 -12.11 -10.34
N GLN A 179 13.41 -11.94 -11.20
CA GLN A 179 14.82 -11.98 -10.78
C GLN A 179 15.26 -10.72 -9.99
N ASN A 180 14.47 -9.65 -10.04
CA ASN A 180 14.77 -8.35 -9.46
C ASN A 180 13.98 -8.05 -8.17
N SER A 181 13.16 -8.99 -7.68
CA SER A 181 12.34 -8.78 -6.46
C SER A 181 13.18 -8.53 -5.21
N ASN A 182 14.45 -8.98 -5.18
CA ASN A 182 15.42 -8.70 -4.11
C ASN A 182 14.89 -8.96 -2.68
N LEU A 183 14.09 -10.03 -2.49
CA LEU A 183 13.34 -10.28 -1.26
C LEU A 183 14.22 -10.47 -0.01
N GLY A 184 15.51 -10.78 -0.15
CA GLY A 184 16.46 -10.86 0.96
C GLY A 184 16.53 -9.56 1.79
N TYR A 185 16.15 -8.43 1.21
CA TYR A 185 16.08 -7.16 1.92
C TYR A 185 15.05 -7.16 3.06
N ILE A 186 13.99 -7.98 2.97
CA ILE A 186 13.00 -8.15 4.05
C ILE A 186 13.69 -8.64 5.34
N SER A 187 14.56 -9.65 5.22
CA SER A 187 15.29 -10.19 6.36
C SER A 187 16.32 -9.20 6.91
N HIS A 188 16.96 -8.42 6.03
CA HIS A 188 17.85 -7.32 6.43
C HIS A 188 17.11 -6.25 7.23
N LEU A 189 15.98 -5.75 6.74
CA LEU A 189 15.14 -4.76 7.43
C LEU A 189 14.73 -5.26 8.81
N LYS A 190 14.27 -6.52 8.90
CA LYS A 190 13.85 -7.13 10.17
C LYS A 190 15.00 -7.17 11.19
N LYS A 191 16.21 -7.53 10.73
CA LYS A 191 17.40 -7.57 11.59
C LYS A 191 17.84 -6.17 12.03
N LYS A 192 17.82 -5.20 11.13
CA LYS A 192 18.29 -3.83 11.37
C LYS A 192 17.37 -3.05 12.29
N TRP A 193 16.07 -3.07 12.01
CA TRP A 193 15.08 -2.23 12.69
C TRP A 193 14.37 -2.94 13.84
N GLN A 194 14.55 -4.26 13.98
CA GLN A 194 13.94 -5.08 15.04
C GLN A 194 12.42 -4.88 15.18
N CYS A 195 11.76 -4.54 14.08
CA CYS A 195 10.34 -4.26 14.02
C CYS A 195 9.62 -5.19 13.03
N ASN A 196 8.29 -5.07 12.97
CA ASN A 196 7.52 -5.66 11.89
C ASN A 196 7.97 -5.05 10.56
N VAL A 197 8.12 -5.89 9.54
CA VAL A 197 8.44 -5.47 8.17
C VAL A 197 7.38 -6.00 7.22
N GLY A 198 7.21 -5.37 6.07
CA GLY A 198 6.28 -5.86 5.04
C GLY A 198 6.86 -5.83 3.64
N TYR A 199 6.02 -6.20 2.68
CA TYR A 199 6.34 -6.22 1.27
C TYR A 199 5.22 -5.53 0.46
N SER A 200 5.57 -4.44 -0.23
CA SER A 200 4.74 -3.74 -1.21
C SER A 200 5.16 -4.22 -2.60
N SER A 201 4.38 -5.12 -3.16
CA SER A 201 4.77 -5.91 -4.33
C SER A 201 4.15 -5.36 -5.61
N HIS A 202 5.02 -5.13 -6.60
CA HIS A 202 4.66 -4.79 -7.98
C HIS A 202 5.16 -5.85 -8.97
N ASP A 203 5.49 -7.05 -8.48
CA ASP A 203 5.92 -8.17 -9.31
C ASP A 203 4.80 -8.64 -10.22
N GLU A 204 5.15 -9.23 -11.36
CA GLU A 204 4.14 -9.84 -12.22
C GLU A 204 3.46 -11.03 -11.52
N ASP A 205 4.28 -11.89 -10.91
CA ASP A 205 3.83 -13.09 -10.19
C ASP A 205 3.32 -12.72 -8.79
N TRP A 206 2.25 -13.36 -8.33
CA TRP A 206 1.75 -13.14 -6.95
C TRP A 206 2.44 -14.08 -5.96
N GLU A 207 3.04 -15.16 -6.46
CA GLU A 207 3.71 -16.22 -5.71
C GLU A 207 4.89 -15.70 -4.89
N VAL A 208 5.56 -14.62 -5.34
CA VAL A 208 6.61 -13.94 -4.58
C VAL A 208 6.13 -13.45 -3.22
N CYS A 209 4.83 -13.19 -3.03
CA CYS A 209 4.29 -12.88 -1.71
C CYS A 209 4.48 -14.03 -0.72
N LEU A 210 4.42 -15.28 -1.17
CA LEU A 210 4.64 -16.45 -0.31
C LEU A 210 6.09 -16.49 0.20
N LEU A 211 7.05 -16.17 -0.68
CA LEU A 211 8.46 -16.07 -0.33
C LEU A 211 8.70 -14.90 0.64
N ALA A 212 8.08 -13.75 0.39
CA ALA A 212 8.15 -12.59 1.28
C ALA A 212 7.61 -12.92 2.68
N MET A 213 6.45 -13.60 2.76
CA MET A 213 5.88 -14.07 4.03
C MET A 213 6.86 -15.01 4.76
N GLN A 214 7.46 -15.96 4.05
CA GLN A 214 8.45 -16.89 4.61
C GLN A 214 9.69 -16.18 5.16
N LEU A 215 10.13 -15.11 4.50
CA LEU A 215 11.26 -14.27 4.93
C LEU A 215 10.91 -13.34 6.11
N GLY A 216 9.65 -13.36 6.55
CA GLY A 216 9.19 -12.66 7.74
C GLY A 216 8.38 -11.39 7.46
N ALA A 217 7.91 -11.16 6.23
CA ALA A 217 6.99 -10.07 5.93
C ALA A 217 5.64 -10.28 6.67
N THR A 218 5.38 -9.42 7.64
CA THR A 218 4.15 -9.40 8.44
C THR A 218 3.00 -8.68 7.74
N VAL A 219 3.29 -7.94 6.68
CA VAL A 219 2.31 -7.23 5.85
C VAL A 219 2.63 -7.46 4.38
N ILE A 220 1.62 -7.76 3.57
CA ILE A 220 1.72 -7.86 2.12
C ILE A 220 0.72 -6.86 1.51
N GLU A 221 1.22 -5.99 0.64
CA GLU A 221 0.43 -5.03 -0.14
C GLU A 221 0.61 -5.33 -1.63
N ARG A 222 -0.51 -5.36 -2.36
CA ARG A 222 -0.54 -5.47 -3.83
C ARG A 222 -1.71 -4.68 -4.40
N HIS A 223 -1.57 -4.21 -5.63
CA HIS A 223 -2.69 -3.62 -6.37
C HIS A 223 -3.72 -4.68 -6.72
N ILE A 224 -5.01 -4.33 -6.65
CA ILE A 224 -6.12 -5.19 -7.09
C ILE A 224 -6.69 -4.71 -8.42
N THR A 225 -6.96 -5.65 -9.32
CA THR A 225 -7.59 -5.36 -10.60
C THR A 225 -8.65 -6.39 -10.98
N LEU A 226 -9.60 -6.01 -11.83
CA LEU A 226 -10.53 -6.94 -12.47
C LEU A 226 -9.88 -7.72 -13.60
N ASP A 227 -8.92 -7.08 -14.29
CA ASP A 227 -8.24 -7.61 -15.46
C ASP A 227 -6.84 -6.99 -15.56
N ARG A 228 -5.83 -7.86 -15.70
CA ARG A 228 -4.41 -7.48 -15.74
C ARG A 228 -3.97 -6.98 -17.12
N TYR A 229 -4.78 -7.20 -18.15
CA TYR A 229 -4.50 -6.79 -19.52
C TYR A 229 -5.20 -5.47 -19.90
N SER A 230 -5.95 -4.87 -18.97
CA SER A 230 -6.58 -3.57 -19.19
C SER A 230 -5.55 -2.43 -19.24
N ASP A 231 -5.90 -1.34 -19.92
CA ASP A 231 -5.06 -0.15 -20.02
C ASP A 231 -4.94 0.58 -18.68
N GLY A 232 -3.72 0.94 -18.30
CA GLY A 232 -3.39 1.74 -17.12
C GLY A 232 -2.05 1.32 -16.53
N LEU A 233 -1.44 2.19 -15.73
CA LEU A 233 -0.05 2.01 -15.28
C LEU A 233 0.14 0.78 -14.38
N ASP A 234 -0.86 0.43 -13.58
CA ASP A 234 -0.72 -0.57 -12.52
C ASP A 234 -1.34 -1.94 -12.86
N HIS A 235 -2.09 -2.04 -13.97
CA HIS A 235 -2.89 -3.24 -14.26
C HIS A 235 -2.03 -4.51 -14.40
N SER A 236 -0.87 -4.41 -15.05
CA SER A 236 0.03 -5.54 -15.33
C SER A 236 0.68 -6.14 -14.07
N SER A 237 1.01 -5.31 -13.09
CA SER A 237 1.57 -5.69 -11.78
C SER A 237 0.51 -6.04 -10.72
N SER A 238 -0.76 -5.78 -11.03
CA SER A 238 -1.88 -6.02 -10.14
C SER A 238 -2.27 -7.49 -10.03
N SER A 239 -2.87 -7.83 -8.89
CA SER A 239 -3.46 -9.13 -8.61
C SER A 239 -4.96 -9.15 -8.87
N THR A 240 -5.46 -10.24 -9.46
CA THR A 240 -6.91 -10.47 -9.60
C THR A 240 -7.53 -10.90 -8.26
N PRO A 241 -8.87 -10.90 -8.11
CA PRO A 241 -9.51 -11.45 -6.91
C PRO A 241 -9.11 -12.90 -6.60
N ASN A 242 -8.86 -13.72 -7.65
CA ASN A 242 -8.38 -15.09 -7.47
C ASN A 242 -6.96 -15.15 -6.91
N HIS A 243 -6.07 -14.25 -7.36
CA HIS A 243 -4.72 -14.13 -6.77
C HIS A 243 -4.81 -13.75 -5.29
N PHE A 244 -5.63 -12.76 -4.94
CA PHE A 244 -5.84 -12.38 -3.53
C PHE A 244 -6.44 -13.49 -2.68
N GLU A 245 -7.35 -14.30 -3.23
CA GLU A 245 -7.89 -15.46 -2.53
C GLU A 245 -6.78 -16.46 -2.17
N LYS A 246 -5.88 -16.73 -3.12
CA LYS A 246 -4.71 -17.59 -2.89
C LYS A 246 -3.76 -16.98 -1.86
N ILE A 247 -3.37 -15.71 -2.00
CA ILE A 247 -2.51 -14.99 -1.05
C ILE A 247 -3.10 -15.07 0.37
N SER A 248 -4.38 -14.72 0.52
CA SER A 248 -5.06 -14.68 1.82
C SER A 248 -5.19 -16.08 2.43
N ARG A 249 -5.45 -17.10 1.60
CA ARG A 249 -5.47 -18.51 2.03
C ARG A 249 -4.10 -18.96 2.55
N PHE A 250 -3.03 -18.66 1.84
CA PHE A 250 -1.68 -19.02 2.27
C PHE A 250 -1.28 -18.28 3.54
N SER A 251 -1.51 -16.97 3.61
CA SER A 251 -1.26 -16.17 4.83
C SER A 251 -1.96 -16.77 6.06
N ARG A 252 -3.26 -17.09 5.96
CA ARG A 252 -4.02 -17.71 7.07
C ARG A 252 -3.49 -19.06 7.54
N ASN A 253 -2.82 -19.80 6.67
CA ASN A 253 -2.35 -21.16 6.95
C ASN A 253 -0.83 -21.27 7.09
N LEU A 254 -0.09 -20.17 6.93
CA LEU A 254 1.38 -20.17 6.81
C LEU A 254 2.05 -20.96 7.94
N GLN A 255 1.74 -20.66 9.20
CA GLN A 255 2.32 -21.37 10.35
C GLN A 255 2.06 -22.87 10.33
N LYS A 256 0.86 -23.29 9.92
CA LYS A 256 0.50 -24.71 9.84
C LYS A 256 1.25 -25.38 8.69
N ILE A 257 1.39 -24.71 7.55
CA ILE A 257 2.13 -25.21 6.39
C ILE A 257 3.62 -25.40 6.74
N LEU A 258 4.20 -24.48 7.51
CA LEU A 258 5.60 -24.52 7.91
C LEU A 258 5.86 -25.39 9.15
N SER A 259 4.80 -25.87 9.82
CA SER A 259 4.97 -26.74 10.98
C SER A 259 5.59 -28.08 10.58
N GLY A 260 6.57 -28.52 11.35
CA GLY A 260 7.34 -29.75 11.12
C GLY A 260 8.44 -29.83 12.19
N ASN A 261 8.74 -31.06 12.64
CA ASN A 261 9.75 -31.30 13.68
C ASN A 261 11.18 -31.14 13.17
#